data_AF-A0A087CJ20-F1
#
_entry.id   AF-A0A087CJ20-F1
#
_cell.length_a   1.000
_cell.length_b   1.000
_cell.length_c   1.000
_cell.angle_alpha   90.00
_cell.angle_beta   90.00
_cell.angle_gamma   90.00
#
_symmetry.space_group_name_H-M   'P 1'
#
loop_
_entity.id
_entity.type
_entity.pdbx_description
1 polymer ?
#
loop_
_entity_poly.entity_id
_entity_poly.type
_entity_poly.pdbx_seq_one_letter_code
_entity_poly.pdbx_strand_id
1 'polypeptide(L)'
;MGNRTSSAAQGNQGSRQPDRRRRIVVACLSVVAQYGVAATTHRKIAAAAGVPLGLTTYYFARLDDLLYAAFAEFASDGSASFADDLRAAASPEDAVTVLVAFILAGQKRGNAESVITHELYTLAAREERFRGITQQWMHANRAALGRLFDEDTVRMLDPLIEGLTIHGLLGVSEPDADLVERAIRRIVRL
;
A
#
# COMPACT_ATOMS: atom_id res chain seq x y z
N MET A 1 33.04 1.01 55.84
CA MET A 1 31.71 0.87 56.47
C MET A 1 30.85 2.08 56.09
N GLY A 2 29.72 1.89 55.42
CA GLY A 2 28.76 2.96 55.11
C GLY A 2 28.27 2.91 53.66
N ASN A 3 27.02 2.52 53.46
CA ASN A 3 26.39 2.14 52.19
C ASN A 3 25.18 3.05 51.89
N ARG A 4 24.79 3.14 50.60
CA ARG A 4 23.51 3.63 50.01
C ARG A 4 23.35 5.16 49.91
N THR A 5 22.85 5.78 48.83
CA THR A 5 21.76 5.40 47.90
C THR A 5 21.69 6.33 46.66
N SER A 6 21.29 5.73 45.52
CA SER A 6 20.37 6.24 44.48
C SER A 6 20.71 7.49 43.63
N SER A 7 20.89 7.28 42.32
CA SER A 7 20.42 8.12 41.17
C SER A 7 21.06 7.54 39.89
N ALA A 8 20.44 7.27 38.74
CA ALA A 8 19.09 7.46 38.24
C ALA A 8 18.83 6.38 37.18
N ALA A 9 17.67 5.71 37.26
CA ALA A 9 17.11 4.95 36.16
C ALA A 9 16.15 5.87 35.39
N GLN A 10 16.67 6.65 34.44
CA GLN A 10 15.83 7.38 33.50
C GLN A 10 16.58 7.66 32.21
N GLY A 11 16.12 7.03 31.14
CA GLY A 11 16.52 7.39 29.78
C GLY A 11 16.61 6.20 28.83
N ASN A 12 15.48 5.58 28.46
CA ASN A 12 15.30 5.02 27.10
C ASN A 12 13.85 4.52 26.83
N GLN A 13 12.82 5.37 27.00
CA GLN A 13 11.44 4.97 26.69
C GLN A 13 10.90 5.49 25.34
N GLY A 14 11.59 6.44 24.69
CA GLY A 14 11.11 7.08 23.45
C GLY A 14 11.49 6.38 22.13
N SER A 15 12.60 5.65 22.08
CA SER A 15 13.12 5.03 20.85
C SER A 15 12.51 3.65 20.52
N ARG A 16 11.88 3.00 21.50
CA ARG A 16 11.36 1.61 21.40
C ARG A 16 9.85 1.52 21.10
N GLN A 17 9.13 2.65 21.18
CA GLN A 17 7.68 2.73 20.99
C GLN A 17 7.23 2.85 19.52
N PRO A 18 7.89 3.65 18.66
CA PRO A 18 7.52 3.76 17.24
C PRO A 18 7.58 2.41 16.52
N ASP A 19 8.60 1.60 16.84
CA ASP A 19 8.78 0.26 16.30
C ASP A 19 7.59 -0.67 16.61
N ARG A 20 7.07 -0.64 17.84
CA ARG A 20 5.97 -1.54 18.25
C ARG A 20 4.66 -1.19 17.59
N ARG A 21 4.31 0.10 17.52
CA ARG A 21 3.08 0.55 16.83
C ARG A 21 3.17 0.20 15.34
N ARG A 22 4.31 0.49 14.69
CA ARG A 22 4.51 0.17 13.28
C ARG A 22 4.46 -1.33 13.01
N ARG A 23 5.08 -2.15 13.86
CA ARG A 23 4.98 -3.63 13.76
C ARG A 23 3.55 -4.14 13.79
N ILE A 24 2.69 -3.56 14.63
CA ILE A 24 1.27 -3.93 14.70
C ILE A 24 0.56 -3.55 13.39
N VAL A 25 0.86 -2.37 12.84
CA VAL A 25 0.31 -1.91 11.57
C VAL A 25 0.74 -2.82 10.41
N VAL A 26 2.04 -3.12 10.29
CA VAL A 26 2.57 -4.03 9.25
C VAL A 26 1.95 -5.42 9.37
N ALA A 27 1.87 -5.96 10.58
CA ALA A 27 1.24 -7.26 10.82
C ALA A 27 -0.25 -7.27 10.46
N CYS A 28 -0.95 -6.14 10.59
CA CYS A 28 -2.34 -6.02 10.17
C CYS A 28 -2.47 -6.28 8.66
N LEU A 29 -1.62 -5.68 7.83
CA LEU A 29 -1.63 -5.90 6.38
C LEU A 29 -1.29 -7.36 6.02
N SER A 30 -0.35 -7.99 6.72
CA SER A 30 -0.05 -9.41 6.52
C SER A 30 -1.26 -10.31 6.83
N VAL A 31 -1.99 -10.01 7.91
CA VAL A 31 -3.22 -10.73 8.26
C VAL A 31 -4.32 -10.48 7.23
N VAL A 32 -4.48 -9.25 6.73
CA VAL A 32 -5.43 -8.93 5.66
C VAL A 32 -5.09 -9.68 4.37
N ALA A 33 -3.83 -9.69 3.94
CA ALA A 33 -3.41 -10.40 2.74
C ALA A 33 -3.67 -11.91 2.83
N GLN A 34 -3.53 -12.49 4.03
CA GLN A 34 -3.69 -13.94 4.25
C GLN A 34 -5.13 -14.38 4.50
N TYR A 35 -5.93 -13.55 5.18
CA TYR A 35 -7.24 -13.95 5.71
C TYR A 35 -8.40 -13.05 5.24
N GLY A 36 -8.11 -11.95 4.55
CA GLY A 36 -9.08 -10.90 4.17
C GLY A 36 -9.47 -9.99 5.34
N VAL A 37 -10.09 -8.84 5.02
CA VAL A 37 -10.52 -7.87 6.04
C VAL A 37 -11.55 -8.48 6.97
N ALA A 38 -12.52 -9.23 6.43
CA ALA A 38 -13.62 -9.81 7.21
C ALA A 38 -13.16 -10.79 8.30
N ALA A 39 -12.06 -11.50 8.09
CA ALA A 39 -11.52 -12.46 9.07
C ALA A 39 -10.37 -11.89 9.91
N THR A 40 -10.05 -10.60 9.78
CA THR A 40 -8.99 -9.94 10.54
C THR A 40 -9.46 -9.66 11.97
N THR A 41 -8.60 -9.90 12.97
CA THR A 41 -8.91 -9.68 14.40
C THR A 41 -7.67 -9.22 15.16
N HIS A 42 -7.85 -8.48 16.26
CA HIS A 42 -6.74 -8.11 17.17
C HIS A 42 -5.88 -9.29 17.59
N ARG A 43 -6.49 -10.46 17.83
CA ARG A 43 -5.76 -11.67 18.21
C ARG A 43 -4.85 -12.19 17.09
N LYS A 44 -5.33 -12.23 15.85
CA LYS A 44 -4.51 -12.64 14.69
C LYS A 44 -3.36 -11.67 14.46
N ILE A 45 -3.65 -10.37 14.57
CA ILE A 45 -2.64 -9.31 14.42
C ILE A 45 -1.58 -9.40 15.52
N ALA A 46 -1.99 -9.57 16.78
CA ALA A 46 -1.06 -9.70 17.89
C ALA A 46 -0.11 -10.90 17.71
N ALA A 47 -0.67 -12.04 17.26
CA ALA A 47 0.11 -13.23 16.93
C ALA A 47 1.10 -12.98 15.79
N ALA A 48 0.64 -12.39 14.68
CA ALA A 48 1.47 -12.07 13.52
C ALA A 48 2.58 -11.03 13.86
N ALA A 49 2.26 -10.06 14.71
CA ALA A 49 3.21 -9.04 15.16
C ALA A 49 4.18 -9.58 16.22
N GLY A 50 3.95 -10.76 16.80
CA GLY A 50 4.73 -11.29 17.93
C GLY A 50 4.64 -10.41 19.18
N VAL A 51 3.45 -9.89 19.50
CA VAL A 51 3.21 -9.02 20.65
C VAL A 51 2.05 -9.51 21.52
N PRO A 52 1.98 -9.13 22.82
CA PRO A 52 0.81 -9.43 23.65
C PRO A 52 -0.47 -8.78 23.11
N LEU A 53 -1.61 -9.47 23.21
CA LEU A 53 -2.92 -8.95 22.77
C LEU A 53 -3.24 -7.57 23.38
N GLY A 54 -2.93 -7.38 24.67
CA GLY A 54 -3.14 -6.09 25.35
C GLY A 54 -2.41 -4.91 24.69
N LEU A 55 -1.32 -5.17 23.95
CA LEU A 55 -0.58 -4.12 23.26
C LEU A 55 -1.31 -3.63 21.99
N THR A 56 -2.01 -4.53 21.30
CA THR A 56 -2.82 -4.15 20.13
C THR A 56 -3.99 -3.25 20.53
N THR A 57 -4.68 -3.59 21.61
CA THR A 57 -5.82 -2.81 22.15
C THR A 57 -5.37 -1.52 22.85
N TYR A 58 -4.17 -1.48 23.42
CA TYR A 58 -3.55 -0.26 23.93
C TYR A 58 -3.31 0.78 22.82
N TYR A 59 -2.74 0.38 21.67
CA TYR A 59 -2.49 1.30 20.57
C TYR A 59 -3.71 1.56 19.69
N PHE A 60 -4.61 0.58 19.56
CA PHE A 60 -5.78 0.64 18.70
C PHE A 60 -6.99 0.04 19.42
N ALA A 61 -7.77 0.89 20.08
CA ALA A 61 -8.95 0.47 20.82
C ALA A 61 -9.97 -0.27 19.92
N ARG A 62 -10.11 0.18 18.67
CA ARG A 62 -10.99 -0.43 17.67
C ARG A 62 -10.18 -1.07 16.55
N LEU A 63 -10.67 -2.18 16.01
CA LEU A 63 -10.05 -2.82 14.86
C LEU A 63 -10.09 -1.91 13.62
N ASP A 64 -11.18 -1.17 13.42
CA ASP A 64 -11.33 -0.24 12.28
C ASP A 64 -10.26 0.86 12.29
N ASP A 65 -9.83 1.32 13.46
CA ASP A 65 -8.77 2.34 13.58
C ASP A 65 -7.41 1.77 13.18
N LEU A 66 -7.16 0.50 13.48
CA LEU A 66 -5.97 -0.21 13.05
C LEU A 66 -5.99 -0.50 11.54
N LEU A 67 -7.11 -1.00 11.02
CA LEU A 67 -7.28 -1.19 9.58
C LEU A 67 -7.09 0.12 8.82
N TYR A 68 -7.69 1.21 9.30
CA TYR A 68 -7.50 2.54 8.70
C TYR A 68 -6.05 2.97 8.70
N ALA A 69 -5.36 2.88 9.85
CA ALA A 69 -3.95 3.24 9.92
C ALA A 69 -3.08 2.39 8.98
N ALA A 70 -3.38 1.10 8.87
CA ALA A 70 -2.67 0.17 8.01
C ALA A 70 -2.87 0.44 6.52
N PHE A 71 -4.12 0.63 6.09
CA PHE A 71 -4.40 0.98 4.70
C PHE A 71 -3.89 2.38 4.33
N ALA A 72 -3.93 3.33 5.26
CA ALA A 72 -3.39 4.67 5.01
C ALA A 72 -1.86 4.65 4.84
N GLU A 73 -1.13 3.90 5.68
CA GLU A 73 0.32 3.71 5.53
C GLU A 73 0.63 2.97 4.21
N PHE A 74 -0.09 1.90 3.90
CA PHE A 74 0.04 1.15 2.64
C PHE A 74 -0.16 2.03 1.40
N ALA A 75 -1.25 2.78 1.34
CA ALA A 75 -1.55 3.64 0.20
C ALA A 75 -0.54 4.80 0.06
N SER A 76 -0.12 5.37 1.19
CA SER A 76 0.93 6.39 1.22
C SER A 76 2.25 5.86 0.67
N ASP A 77 2.72 4.73 1.20
CA ASP A 77 3.98 4.10 0.80
C ASP A 77 3.94 3.67 -0.67
N GLY A 78 2.84 3.05 -1.11
CA GLY A 78 2.65 2.66 -2.51
C GLY A 78 2.64 3.85 -3.48
N SER A 79 1.94 4.93 -3.14
CA SER A 79 1.93 6.16 -3.94
C SER A 79 3.30 6.85 -4.00
N ALA A 80 4.05 6.82 -2.89
CA ALA A 80 5.40 7.38 -2.83
C ALA A 80 6.37 6.57 -3.69
N SER A 81 6.34 5.24 -3.58
CA SER A 81 7.15 4.35 -4.42
C SER A 81 6.86 4.57 -5.91
N PHE A 82 5.58 4.60 -6.29
CA PHE A 82 5.18 4.83 -7.68
C PHE A 82 5.66 6.21 -8.19
N ALA A 83 5.54 7.25 -7.36
CA ALA A 83 6.01 8.59 -7.71
C ALA A 83 7.54 8.67 -7.82
N ASP A 84 8.27 7.91 -7.00
CA ASP A 84 9.73 7.81 -7.03
C ASP A 84 10.20 7.10 -8.31
N ASP A 85 9.56 5.99 -8.68
CA ASP A 85 9.85 5.26 -9.93
C ASP A 85 9.62 6.15 -11.16
N LEU A 86 8.49 6.87 -11.20
CA LEU A 86 8.21 7.81 -12.29
C LEU A 86 9.12 9.04 -12.25
N ARG A 87 9.65 9.44 -11.09
CA ARG A 87 10.64 10.53 -11.01
C ARG A 87 11.99 10.12 -11.58
N ALA A 88 12.33 8.84 -11.52
CA ALA A 88 13.55 8.30 -12.11
C ALA A 88 13.48 8.22 -13.65
N ALA A 89 12.28 8.19 -14.23
CA ALA A 89 12.08 8.26 -15.68
C ALA A 89 12.47 9.66 -16.23
N ALA A 90 13.39 9.71 -17.19
CA ALA A 90 13.86 10.97 -17.78
C ALA A 90 12.99 11.46 -18.94
N SER A 91 12.15 10.59 -19.48
CA SER A 91 11.30 10.85 -20.63
C SER A 91 9.96 10.09 -20.56
N PRO A 92 8.96 10.49 -21.36
CA PRO A 92 7.73 9.70 -21.53
C PRO A 92 7.99 8.25 -21.95
N GLU A 93 9.05 8.00 -22.74
CA GLU A 93 9.46 6.67 -23.19
C GLU A 93 9.97 5.80 -22.03
N ASP A 94 10.80 6.36 -21.15
CA ASP A 94 11.26 5.68 -19.94
C ASP A 94 10.09 5.36 -19.00
N ALA A 95 9.10 6.25 -18.95
CA ALA A 95 7.89 6.07 -18.16
C ALA A 95 7.10 4.85 -18.63
N VAL A 96 7.02 4.59 -19.95
CA VAL A 96 6.37 3.38 -20.48
C VAL A 96 7.05 2.13 -19.90
N THR A 97 8.39 2.10 -19.86
CA THR A 97 9.14 0.97 -19.29
C THR A 97 8.81 0.76 -17.81
N VAL A 98 8.77 1.85 -17.03
CA VAL A 98 8.39 1.82 -15.61
C VAL A 98 6.98 1.27 -15.42
N LEU A 99 6.02 1.75 -16.21
CA LEU A 99 4.61 1.34 -16.11
C LEU A 99 4.39 -0.11 -16.54
N VAL A 100 5.09 -0.59 -17.57
CA VAL A 100 5.08 -2.01 -17.96
C VAL A 100 5.57 -2.86 -16.78
N ALA A 101 6.72 -2.53 -16.19
CA ALA A 101 7.27 -3.26 -15.06
C ALA A 101 6.31 -3.27 -13.85
N PHE A 102 5.70 -2.13 -13.55
CA PHE A 102 4.70 -1.99 -12.49
C PHE A 102 3.49 -2.92 -12.70
N ILE A 103 2.88 -2.90 -13.89
CA ILE A 103 1.72 -3.74 -14.22
C ILE A 103 2.09 -5.23 -14.13
N LEU A 104 3.23 -5.62 -14.71
CA LEU A 104 3.73 -6.99 -14.67
C LEU A 104 4.01 -7.48 -13.25
N ALA A 105 4.48 -6.62 -12.36
CA ALA A 105 4.67 -6.96 -10.95
C ALA A 105 3.33 -7.13 -10.22
N GLY A 106 2.36 -6.24 -10.48
CA GLY A 106 1.03 -6.26 -9.87
C GLY A 106 0.23 -7.54 -10.20
N GLN A 107 0.30 -8.02 -11.44
CA GLN A 107 -0.49 -9.19 -11.85
C GLN A 107 0.04 -10.55 -11.34
N LYS A 108 1.21 -10.60 -10.69
CA LYS A 108 1.78 -11.87 -10.23
C LYS A 108 0.85 -12.56 -9.23
N ARG A 109 0.53 -13.83 -9.48
CA ARG A 109 -0.23 -14.66 -8.52
C ARG A 109 0.47 -14.68 -7.17
N GLY A 110 -0.29 -14.46 -6.10
CA GLY A 110 0.26 -14.38 -4.75
C GLY A 110 0.90 -13.03 -4.40
N ASN A 111 0.76 -12.00 -5.26
CA ASN A 111 1.12 -10.65 -4.90
C ASN A 111 0.23 -10.14 -3.76
N ALA A 112 0.79 -10.09 -2.55
CA ALA A 112 0.09 -9.68 -1.34
C ALA A 112 -0.40 -8.22 -1.41
N GLU A 113 0.36 -7.33 -2.02
CA GLU A 113 -0.02 -5.91 -2.18
C GLU A 113 -1.27 -5.79 -3.04
N SER A 114 -1.34 -6.55 -4.14
CA SER A 114 -2.54 -6.55 -4.98
C SER A 114 -3.77 -7.08 -4.23
N VAL A 115 -3.64 -8.13 -3.42
CA VAL A 115 -4.73 -8.61 -2.55
C VAL A 115 -5.18 -7.52 -1.58
N ILE A 116 -4.23 -6.83 -0.93
CA ILE A 116 -4.51 -5.72 -0.01
C ILE A 116 -5.25 -4.58 -0.72
N THR A 117 -4.84 -4.21 -1.94
CA THR A 117 -5.51 -3.18 -2.76
C THR A 117 -6.98 -3.54 -3.02
N HIS A 118 -7.29 -4.78 -3.38
CA HIS A 118 -8.66 -5.21 -3.67
C HIS A 118 -9.55 -5.22 -2.41
N GLU A 119 -8.98 -5.63 -1.28
CA GLU A 119 -9.64 -5.53 0.03
C GLU A 119 -9.94 -4.06 0.39
N LEU A 120 -8.99 -3.15 0.15
CA LEU A 120 -9.18 -1.72 0.35
C LEU A 120 -10.28 -1.16 -0.56
N TYR A 121 -10.29 -1.51 -1.85
CA TYR A 121 -11.33 -1.05 -2.78
C TYR A 121 -12.72 -1.53 -2.37
N THR A 122 -12.83 -2.80 -1.96
CA THR A 122 -14.08 -3.38 -1.44
C THR A 122 -14.58 -2.63 -0.20
N LEU A 123 -13.66 -2.26 0.69
CA LEU A 123 -13.96 -1.49 1.90
C LEU A 123 -14.36 -0.05 1.57
N ALA A 124 -13.60 0.63 0.71
CA ALA A 124 -13.82 2.00 0.25
C ALA A 124 -15.14 2.18 -0.53
N ALA A 125 -15.60 1.13 -1.21
CA ALA A 125 -16.90 1.14 -1.90
C ALA A 125 -18.06 1.38 -0.91
N ARG A 126 -17.96 0.89 0.32
CA ARG A 126 -19.02 0.96 1.34
C ARG A 126 -18.76 1.98 2.46
N GLU A 127 -17.50 2.31 2.77
CA GLU A 127 -17.14 3.15 3.92
C GLU A 127 -16.39 4.43 3.52
N GLU A 128 -17.00 5.58 3.82
CA GLU A 128 -16.49 6.93 3.45
C GLU A 128 -15.06 7.17 3.93
N ARG A 129 -14.76 6.75 5.16
CA ARG A 129 -13.44 6.94 5.76
C ARG A 129 -12.33 6.27 4.94
N PHE A 130 -12.59 5.06 4.41
CA PHE A 130 -11.63 4.35 3.56
C PHE A 130 -11.63 4.88 2.12
N ARG A 131 -12.75 5.41 1.65
CA ARG A 131 -12.81 6.10 0.35
C ARG A 131 -11.87 7.31 0.28
N GLY A 132 -11.72 8.05 1.38
CA GLY A 132 -10.72 9.11 1.50
C GLY A 132 -9.29 8.64 1.19
N ILE A 133 -8.92 7.44 1.68
CA ILE A 133 -7.59 6.85 1.41
C ILE A 133 -7.42 6.59 -0.09
N THR A 134 -8.39 5.93 -0.73
CA THR A 134 -8.30 5.61 -2.16
C THR A 134 -8.28 6.87 -3.04
N GLN A 135 -9.04 7.91 -2.66
CA GLN A 135 -9.03 9.19 -3.38
C GLN A 135 -7.67 9.89 -3.30
N GLN A 136 -7.07 9.95 -2.10
CA GLN A 136 -5.74 10.53 -1.93
C GLN A 136 -4.67 9.76 -2.70
N TRP A 137 -4.75 8.42 -2.68
CA TRP A 137 -3.83 7.57 -3.41
C TRP A 137 -3.94 7.79 -4.93
N MET A 138 -5.14 7.71 -5.50
CA MET A 138 -5.35 7.93 -6.94
C MET A 138 -4.94 9.35 -7.37
N HIS A 139 -5.23 10.36 -6.54
CA HIS A 139 -4.78 11.72 -6.80
C HIS A 139 -3.24 11.82 -6.85
N ALA A 140 -2.54 11.17 -5.91
CA ALA A 140 -1.07 11.14 -5.89
C ALA A 140 -0.49 10.43 -7.13
N ASN A 141 -1.04 9.27 -7.51
CA ASN A 141 -0.60 8.53 -8.70
C ASN A 141 -0.81 9.35 -9.99
N ARG A 142 -1.98 10.00 -10.13
CA ARG A 142 -2.26 10.89 -11.27
C ARG A 142 -1.34 12.10 -11.31
N ALA A 143 -1.02 12.68 -10.15
CA ALA A 143 -0.05 13.78 -10.07
C ALA A 143 1.36 13.34 -10.51
N ALA A 144 1.77 12.11 -10.19
CA ALA A 144 3.04 11.55 -10.64
C ALA A 144 3.07 11.35 -12.16
N LEU A 145 2.01 10.77 -12.74
CA LEU A 145 1.86 10.60 -14.19
C LEU A 145 1.81 11.96 -14.92
N GLY A 146 1.11 12.95 -14.35
CA GLY A 146 0.94 14.29 -14.92
C GLY A 146 2.22 15.11 -15.06
N ARG A 147 3.35 14.63 -14.51
CA ARG A 147 4.68 15.22 -14.77
C ARG A 147 5.22 14.90 -16.17
N LEU A 148 4.73 13.82 -16.77
CA LEU A 148 5.24 13.25 -18.02
C LEU A 148 4.18 13.26 -19.12
N PHE A 149 2.90 13.27 -18.75
CA PHE A 149 1.76 13.18 -19.66
C PHE A 149 0.74 14.30 -19.38
N ASP A 150 0.00 14.71 -20.40
CA ASP A 150 -1.10 15.67 -20.26
C ASP A 150 -2.32 15.06 -19.53
N GLU A 151 -3.24 15.91 -19.09
CA GLU A 151 -4.38 15.51 -18.27
C GLU A 151 -5.29 14.47 -18.95
N ASP A 152 -5.53 14.59 -20.26
CA ASP A 152 -6.38 13.64 -20.98
C ASP A 152 -5.69 12.28 -21.08
N THR A 153 -4.39 12.26 -21.37
CA THR A 153 -3.57 11.04 -21.35
C THR A 153 -3.60 10.38 -19.96
N VAL A 154 -3.42 11.13 -18.89
CA VAL A 154 -3.47 10.60 -17.51
C VAL A 154 -4.84 10.00 -17.18
N ARG A 155 -5.94 10.66 -17.58
CA ARG A 155 -7.31 10.18 -17.36
C ARG A 155 -7.62 8.85 -18.07
N MET A 156 -6.93 8.56 -19.16
CA MET A 156 -7.03 7.28 -19.89
C MET A 156 -6.06 6.23 -19.35
N LEU A 157 -4.85 6.65 -18.99
CA LEU A 157 -3.75 5.78 -18.60
C LEU A 157 -3.94 5.17 -17.20
N ASP A 158 -4.38 5.97 -16.23
CA ASP A 158 -4.59 5.53 -14.83
C ASP A 158 -5.59 4.35 -14.72
N PRO A 159 -6.80 4.40 -15.33
CA PRO A 159 -7.70 3.25 -15.37
C PRO A 159 -7.17 2.04 -16.16
N LEU A 160 -6.38 2.27 -17.21
CA LEU A 160 -5.77 1.17 -17.98
C LEU A 160 -4.78 0.38 -17.11
N ILE A 161 -3.91 1.09 -16.38
CA ILE A 161 -2.93 0.48 -15.47
C ILE A 161 -3.66 -0.44 -14.49
N GLU A 162 -4.67 0.08 -13.81
CA GLU A 162 -5.48 -0.68 -12.86
C GLU A 162 -6.15 -1.90 -13.54
N GLY A 163 -6.82 -1.69 -14.67
CA GLY A 163 -7.53 -2.75 -15.39
C GLY A 163 -6.62 -3.90 -15.83
N LEU A 164 -5.43 -3.59 -16.34
CA LEU A 164 -4.44 -4.61 -16.76
C LEU A 164 -3.89 -5.37 -15.56
N THR A 165 -3.62 -4.70 -14.44
CA THR A 165 -3.16 -5.34 -13.21
C THR A 165 -4.21 -6.29 -12.64
N ILE A 166 -5.48 -5.86 -12.55
CA ILE A 166 -6.57 -6.68 -12.03
C ILE A 166 -6.84 -7.89 -12.93
N HIS A 167 -6.94 -7.69 -14.25
CA HIS A 167 -7.22 -8.79 -15.18
C HIS A 167 -6.12 -9.85 -15.18
N GLY A 168 -4.86 -9.42 -15.09
CA GLY A 168 -3.71 -10.29 -14.92
C GLY A 168 -3.75 -11.08 -13.61
N LEU A 169 -4.00 -10.40 -12.49
CA LEU A 169 -4.11 -11.03 -11.17
C LEU A 169 -5.21 -12.10 -11.13
N LEU A 170 -6.37 -11.80 -11.70
CA LEU A 170 -7.54 -12.69 -11.74
C LEU A 170 -7.42 -13.80 -12.79
N GLY A 171 -6.38 -13.78 -13.63
CA GLY A 171 -6.19 -14.74 -14.73
C GLY A 171 -7.27 -14.65 -15.81
N VAL A 172 -7.96 -13.50 -15.92
CA VAL A 172 -8.97 -13.23 -16.95
C VAL A 172 -8.30 -12.98 -18.30
N SER A 173 -7.13 -12.35 -18.26
CA SER A 173 -6.20 -12.15 -19.37
C SER A 173 -4.80 -12.29 -18.77
N GLU A 174 -3.86 -12.91 -19.47
CA GLU A 174 -2.45 -12.94 -19.06
C GLU A 174 -1.68 -11.92 -19.92
N PRO A 175 -1.79 -10.60 -19.64
CA PRO A 175 -1.12 -9.61 -20.45
C PRO A 175 0.39 -9.76 -20.30
N ASP A 176 1.05 -10.19 -21.38
CA ASP A 176 2.49 -10.19 -21.51
C ASP A 176 3.05 -8.78 -21.64
N ALA A 177 4.38 -8.65 -21.52
CA ALA A 177 5.07 -7.36 -21.58
C ALA A 177 4.71 -6.61 -22.88
N ASP A 178 4.67 -7.33 -24.01
CA ASP A 178 4.40 -6.74 -25.31
C ASP A 178 2.98 -6.18 -25.40
N LEU A 179 1.97 -6.88 -24.86
CA LEU A 179 0.60 -6.39 -24.83
C LEU A 179 0.47 -5.15 -23.95
N VAL A 180 1.07 -5.18 -22.75
CA VAL A 180 1.05 -4.04 -21.83
C VAL A 180 1.71 -2.82 -22.47
N GLU A 181 2.89 -2.99 -23.05
CA GLU A 181 3.62 -1.91 -23.72
C GLU A 181 2.81 -1.32 -24.88
N ARG A 182 2.29 -2.17 -25.78
CA ARG A 182 1.45 -1.72 -26.90
C ARG A 182 0.20 -0.97 -26.42
N ALA A 183 -0.42 -1.42 -25.33
CA ALA A 183 -1.61 -0.77 -24.78
C ALA A 183 -1.29 0.63 -24.25
N ILE A 184 -0.19 0.77 -23.49
CA ILE A 184 0.27 2.06 -22.98
C ILE A 184 0.62 3.00 -24.14
N ARG A 185 1.44 2.55 -25.09
CA ARG A 185 1.87 3.35 -26.25
C ARG A 185 0.71 3.92 -27.06
N ARG A 186 -0.36 3.13 -27.25
CA ARG A 186 -1.58 3.60 -27.91
C ARG A 186 -2.25 4.77 -27.20
N ILE A 187 -2.20 4.81 -25.86
CA ILE A 187 -2.75 5.91 -25.07
C ILE A 187 -1.82 7.12 -25.08
N VAL A 188 -0.51 6.91 -24.87
CA VAL A 188 0.47 8.01 -24.76
C VAL A 188 0.91 8.58 -26.11
N ARG A 189 0.48 7.98 -27.22
CA ARG A 189 0.77 8.39 -28.61
C ARG A 189 2.27 8.45 -28.93
N LEU A 190 3.02 7.49 -28.40
CA LEU A 190 4.45 7.26 -28.67
C LEU A 190 4.64 6.05 -29.60
#